data_AF-A0A2D5IT09-F1
#
_entry.id   AF-A0A2D5IT09-F1
#
_cell.length_a   1.000
_cell.length_b   1.000
_cell.length_c   1.000
_cell.angle_alpha   90.00
_cell.angle_beta   90.00
_cell.angle_gamma   90.00
#
_symmetry.space_group_name_H-M   'P 1'
#
loop_
_entity.id
_entity.type
_entity.pdbx_description
1 polymer ?
#
loop_
_entity_poly.entity_id
_entity_poly.type
_entity_poly.pdbx_seq_one_letter_code
_entity_poly.pdbx_strand_id
1 'polypeptide(L)'
;MSSTASVDRLADLGESNLHRNLPTATLVEHAIRRGEGVLAANGALMCDTGARTGRSPGDKFLEDTPGVHDSIDWGKVNQPISPENFAALESLAIEHLRDRNELYRFDGFAGADPKYRLKVSVVTEEAWHSLFAATLFINASDEDAAGFEPDWVIYNACNLKIDDPAKYGVKNGLAVIQSLEQRKVIILGTRYAGEMKKSIFYAMNHDLPDMGVFPMHCSANVDHEDPENVAVFFGLSGTGKTTLSADPNRDLVGDDEHGWSDDGVFNIEGGCYAKCINLSKEGEPEIWNAIRFGSVLENVVLG
;
A
#
# COMPACT_ATOMS: atom_id res chain seq x y z
N MET A 1 -24.65 -10.22 17.95
CA MET A 1 -24.42 -11.31 16.98
C MET A 1 -24.99 -10.87 15.65
N SER A 2 -24.18 -10.17 14.85
CA SER A 2 -24.48 -9.92 13.43
C SER A 2 -23.47 -10.77 12.67
N SER A 3 -23.95 -11.83 12.02
CA SER A 3 -23.13 -12.63 11.12
C SER A 3 -22.92 -11.82 9.85
N THR A 4 -21.81 -11.10 9.75
CA THR A 4 -21.31 -10.63 8.46
C THR A 4 -20.90 -11.88 7.70
N ALA A 5 -21.74 -12.28 6.74
CA ALA A 5 -21.40 -13.32 5.78
C ALA A 5 -20.04 -12.98 5.17
N SER A 6 -19.08 -13.90 5.24
CA SER A 6 -17.88 -13.87 4.42
C SER A 6 -18.31 -14.10 2.98
N VAL A 7 -18.83 -13.05 2.35
CA VAL A 7 -18.89 -12.97 0.90
C VAL A 7 -17.44 -13.03 0.48
N ASP A 8 -17.03 -14.10 -0.19
CA ASP A 8 -15.72 -14.21 -0.82
C ASP A 8 -15.59 -13.02 -1.78
N ARG A 9 -15.00 -11.93 -1.27
CA ARG A 9 -15.04 -10.59 -1.90
C ARG A 9 -14.42 -10.60 -3.29
N LEU A 10 -13.71 -11.68 -3.63
CA LEU A 10 -12.92 -11.86 -4.84
C LEU A 10 -13.54 -12.87 -5.81
N ALA A 11 -14.62 -13.55 -5.43
CA ALA A 11 -15.41 -14.39 -6.33
C ALA A 11 -15.90 -13.62 -7.57
N ASP A 12 -16.01 -12.30 -7.43
CA ASP A 12 -16.41 -11.40 -8.48
C ASP A 12 -15.42 -11.39 -9.67
N LEU A 13 -14.13 -11.63 -9.51
CA LEU A 13 -13.15 -11.39 -10.59
C LEU A 13 -12.90 -12.58 -11.53
N GLY A 14 -13.44 -13.77 -11.23
CA GLY A 14 -13.18 -15.00 -11.97
C GLY A 14 -11.80 -15.60 -11.67
N GLU A 15 -11.72 -16.91 -11.45
CA GLU A 15 -10.50 -17.54 -10.92
C GLU A 15 -9.45 -17.93 -11.97
N SER A 16 -9.82 -18.07 -13.25
CA SER A 16 -8.95 -18.73 -14.25
C SER A 16 -7.67 -17.95 -14.60
N ASN A 17 -7.62 -16.66 -14.26
CA ASN A 17 -6.57 -15.73 -14.67
C ASN A 17 -5.89 -15.01 -13.48
N LEU A 18 -6.15 -15.47 -12.25
CA LEU A 18 -5.67 -14.83 -11.02
C LEU A 18 -4.42 -15.52 -10.46
N HIS A 19 -3.29 -14.84 -10.54
CA HIS A 19 -2.02 -15.28 -9.96
C HIS A 19 -1.92 -14.86 -8.49
N ARG A 20 -1.83 -15.82 -7.57
CA ARG A 20 -1.85 -15.57 -6.12
C ARG A 20 -0.45 -15.68 -5.52
N ASN A 21 -0.05 -14.68 -4.74
CA ASN A 21 1.20 -14.62 -3.97
C ASN A 21 2.42 -15.16 -4.73
N LEU A 22 2.55 -14.75 -6.00
CA LEU A 22 3.65 -15.22 -6.83
C LEU A 22 4.99 -14.86 -6.20
N PRO A 23 6.00 -15.74 -6.29
CA PRO A 23 7.35 -15.43 -5.85
C PRO A 23 7.90 -14.19 -6.56
N THR A 24 8.75 -13.44 -5.85
CA THR A 24 9.44 -12.24 -6.36
C THR A 24 10.02 -12.43 -7.76
N ALA A 25 10.72 -13.54 -8.00
CA ALA A 25 11.34 -13.80 -9.31
C ALA A 25 10.31 -13.88 -10.44
N THR A 26 9.18 -14.57 -10.20
CA THR A 26 8.11 -14.71 -11.19
C THR A 26 7.40 -13.39 -11.44
N LEU A 27 7.18 -12.57 -10.41
CA LEU A 27 6.61 -11.22 -10.58
C LEU A 27 7.53 -10.32 -11.42
N VAL A 28 8.85 -10.37 -11.18
CA VAL A 28 9.83 -9.64 -12.00
C VAL A 28 9.80 -10.13 -13.46
N GLU A 29 9.79 -11.44 -13.69
CA GLU A 29 9.69 -12.02 -15.04
C GLU A 29 8.40 -11.57 -15.75
N HIS A 30 7.27 -11.60 -15.07
CA HIS A 30 5.98 -11.17 -15.61
C HIS A 30 5.99 -9.68 -15.93
N ALA A 31 6.51 -8.83 -15.04
CA ALA A 31 6.62 -7.39 -15.26
C ALA A 31 7.47 -7.08 -16.50
N ILE A 32 8.62 -7.73 -16.67
CA ILE A 32 9.49 -7.57 -17.85
C ILE A 32 8.77 -8.07 -19.12
N ARG A 33 8.18 -9.27 -19.07
CA ARG A 33 7.46 -9.87 -20.21
C ARG A 33 6.32 -8.96 -20.70
N ARG A 34 5.65 -8.29 -19.77
CA ARG A 34 4.51 -7.40 -20.03
C ARG A 34 4.91 -5.97 -20.33
N GLY A 35 6.20 -5.65 -20.31
CA GLY A 35 6.72 -4.30 -20.58
C GLY A 35 6.35 -3.28 -19.49
N GLU A 36 6.07 -3.74 -18.28
CA GLU A 36 5.69 -2.89 -17.15
C GLU A 36 6.90 -2.15 -16.54
N GLY A 37 8.11 -2.69 -16.75
CA GLY A 37 9.37 -2.16 -16.26
C GLY A 37 10.58 -2.81 -16.93
N VAL A 38 11.77 -2.39 -16.52
CA VAL A 38 13.07 -2.89 -17.03
C VAL A 38 14.02 -3.16 -15.86
N LEU A 39 15.01 -4.04 -16.06
CA LEU A 39 16.03 -4.28 -15.04
C LEU A 39 17.11 -3.20 -15.06
N ALA A 40 17.43 -2.64 -13.90
CA ALA A 40 18.65 -1.88 -13.68
C ALA A 40 19.88 -2.81 -13.66
N ALA A 41 21.09 -2.24 -13.75
CA ALA A 41 22.34 -3.00 -13.80
C ALA A 41 22.59 -3.91 -12.58
N ASN A 42 21.99 -3.60 -11.43
CA ASN A 42 22.04 -4.40 -10.20
C ASN A 42 20.86 -5.39 -10.05
N GLY A 43 20.02 -5.52 -11.07
CA GLY A 43 18.88 -6.42 -11.10
C GLY A 43 17.60 -5.90 -10.42
N ALA A 44 17.59 -4.69 -9.86
CA ALA A 44 16.35 -4.09 -9.37
C ALA A 44 15.39 -3.80 -10.54
N LEU A 45 14.09 -3.98 -10.33
CA LEU A 45 13.07 -3.69 -11.34
C LEU A 45 12.74 -2.20 -11.31
N MET A 46 13.02 -1.48 -12.40
CA MET A 46 12.64 -0.08 -12.56
C MET A 46 11.31 0.02 -13.31
N CYS A 47 10.33 0.69 -12.69
CA CYS A 47 9.01 0.95 -13.25
C CYS A 47 8.74 2.46 -13.33
N ASP A 48 8.06 2.88 -14.40
CA ASP A 48 7.63 4.27 -14.62
C ASP A 48 6.13 4.39 -14.34
N THR A 49 5.70 5.42 -13.60
CA THR A 49 4.29 5.64 -13.22
C THR A 49 3.58 6.68 -14.09
N GLY A 50 4.22 7.11 -15.16
CA GLY A 50 3.76 8.09 -16.12
C GLY A 50 3.76 9.51 -15.56
N ALA A 51 2.77 10.31 -15.98
CA ALA A 51 2.67 11.72 -15.59
C ALA A 51 2.42 11.94 -14.08
N ARG A 52 2.04 10.90 -13.33
CA ARG A 52 1.77 10.97 -11.89
C ARG A 52 2.84 10.19 -11.14
N THR A 53 3.85 10.91 -10.64
CA THR A 53 5.02 10.36 -9.92
C THR A 53 4.91 10.54 -8.40
N GLY A 54 3.69 10.69 -7.90
CA GLY A 54 3.42 11.05 -6.50
C GLY A 54 1.94 10.95 -6.18
N ARG A 55 1.62 11.14 -4.90
CA ARG A 55 0.23 11.14 -4.42
C ARG A 55 -0.63 12.18 -5.12
N SER A 56 -1.93 11.89 -5.23
CA SER A 56 -2.94 12.82 -5.72
C SER A 56 -3.97 13.17 -4.64
N PRO A 57 -3.63 13.98 -3.61
CA PRO A 57 -4.54 14.26 -2.49
C PRO A 57 -5.89 14.86 -2.90
N GLY A 58 -5.92 15.63 -3.99
CA GLY A 58 -7.15 16.22 -4.54
C GLY A 58 -8.10 15.20 -5.17
N ASP A 59 -7.62 13.98 -5.42
CA ASP A 59 -8.35 12.88 -6.06
C ASP A 59 -8.56 11.70 -5.10
N LYS A 60 -8.25 11.87 -3.80
CA LYS A 60 -8.60 10.91 -2.75
C LYS A 60 -9.97 11.25 -2.16
N PHE A 61 -10.84 10.26 -2.06
CA PHE A 61 -12.18 10.37 -1.49
C PHE A 61 -12.47 9.24 -0.49
N LEU A 62 -13.32 9.51 0.48
CA LEU A 62 -13.80 8.57 1.48
C LEU A 62 -15.32 8.43 1.37
N GLU A 63 -15.82 7.20 1.36
CA GLU A 63 -17.25 6.92 1.37
C GLU A 63 -17.88 7.49 2.64
N ASP A 64 -18.84 8.41 2.47
CA ASP A 64 -19.57 9.02 3.56
C ASP A 64 -20.82 8.19 3.88
N THR A 65 -20.73 7.36 4.93
CA THR A 65 -21.84 6.57 5.45
C THR A 65 -22.22 7.05 6.84
N PRO A 66 -23.49 6.85 7.29
CA PRO A 66 -23.91 7.22 8.64
C PRO A 66 -23.06 6.58 9.75
N GLY A 67 -22.45 5.41 9.50
CA GLY A 67 -21.64 4.68 10.49
C GLY A 67 -20.29 5.31 10.76
N VAL A 68 -19.74 6.11 9.83
CA VAL A 68 -18.42 6.75 9.97
C VAL A 68 -18.48 8.27 9.88
N HIS A 69 -19.62 8.86 9.52
CA HIS A 69 -19.74 10.31 9.32
C HIS A 69 -19.18 11.13 10.49
N ASP A 70 -19.55 10.77 11.72
CA ASP A 70 -19.18 11.52 12.92
C ASP A 70 -17.74 11.22 13.41
N SER A 71 -17.08 10.18 12.90
CA SER A 71 -15.69 9.84 13.27
C SER A 71 -14.64 10.49 12.36
N ILE A 72 -15.07 11.12 11.26
CA ILE A 72 -14.16 11.65 10.22
C ILE A 72 -14.09 13.18 10.27
N ASP A 73 -12.86 13.70 10.24
CA ASP A 73 -12.58 15.13 10.06
C ASP A 73 -12.72 15.52 8.58
N TRP A 74 -13.96 15.73 8.13
CA TRP A 74 -14.27 16.05 6.73
C TRP A 74 -13.66 17.37 6.26
N GLY A 75 -13.11 17.38 5.04
CA GLY A 75 -12.53 18.60 4.48
C GLY A 75 -11.76 18.39 3.19
N LYS A 76 -10.73 19.21 2.96
CA LYS A 76 -9.90 19.12 1.75
C LYS A 76 -9.05 17.85 1.70
N VAL A 77 -8.75 17.26 2.86
CA VAL A 77 -7.98 16.01 2.99
C VAL A 77 -8.93 14.82 2.89
N ASN A 78 -9.97 14.79 3.72
CA ASN A 78 -11.01 13.77 3.71
C ASN A 78 -12.20 14.28 2.89
N GLN A 79 -12.15 14.08 1.57
CA GLN A 79 -13.24 14.50 0.68
C GLN A 79 -14.33 13.41 0.64
N PRO A 80 -15.60 13.74 0.86
CA PRO A 80 -16.66 12.73 0.83
C PRO A 80 -16.96 12.27 -0.60
N ILE A 81 -17.33 11.00 -0.75
CA ILE A 81 -18.03 10.46 -1.91
C ILE A 81 -19.27 9.72 -1.42
N SER A 82 -20.38 9.82 -2.15
CA SER A 82 -21.61 9.13 -1.73
C SER A 82 -21.48 7.62 -1.92
N PRO A 83 -22.23 6.79 -1.16
CA PRO A 83 -22.23 5.34 -1.33
C PRO A 83 -22.59 4.89 -2.75
N GLU A 84 -23.49 5.61 -3.42
CA GLU A 84 -23.88 5.30 -4.80
C GLU A 84 -22.72 5.52 -5.78
N ASN A 85 -21.98 6.62 -5.62
CA ASN A 85 -20.83 6.91 -6.47
C ASN A 85 -19.64 6.00 -6.15
N PHE A 86 -19.44 5.64 -4.88
CA PHE A 86 -18.46 4.64 -4.47
C PHE A 86 -18.76 3.30 -5.17
N ALA A 87 -19.98 2.80 -5.04
CA ALA A 87 -20.41 1.53 -5.65
C ALA A 87 -20.30 1.55 -7.18
N ALA A 88 -20.59 2.69 -7.81
CA ALA A 88 -20.49 2.85 -9.26
C ALA A 88 -19.04 2.84 -9.76
N LEU A 89 -18.11 3.46 -9.04
CA LEU A 89 -16.67 3.43 -9.35
C LEU A 89 -16.04 2.07 -9.02
N GLU A 90 -16.48 1.41 -7.94
CA GLU A 90 -16.08 0.04 -7.62
C GLU A 90 -16.50 -0.92 -8.75
N SER A 91 -17.76 -0.84 -9.19
CA SER A 91 -18.27 -1.67 -10.28
C SER A 91 -17.47 -1.46 -11.57
N LEU A 92 -17.17 -0.19 -11.90
CA LEU A 92 -16.33 0.16 -13.05
C LEU A 92 -14.93 -0.45 -12.96
N ALA A 93 -14.29 -0.41 -11.78
CA ALA A 93 -12.98 -1.01 -11.57
C ALA A 93 -13.02 -2.54 -11.70
N ILE A 94 -14.01 -3.19 -11.09
CA ILE A 94 -14.18 -4.65 -11.13
C ILE A 94 -14.44 -5.13 -12.56
N GLU A 95 -15.29 -4.44 -13.33
CA GLU A 95 -15.54 -4.74 -14.74
C GLU A 95 -14.24 -4.65 -15.56
N HIS A 96 -13.47 -3.58 -15.41
CA HIS A 96 -12.17 -3.44 -16.10
C HIS A 96 -11.18 -4.56 -15.73
N LEU A 97 -11.10 -4.90 -14.44
CA LEU A 97 -10.22 -5.96 -13.95
C LEU A 97 -10.64 -7.34 -14.47
N ARG A 98 -11.94 -7.65 -14.53
CA ARG A 98 -12.47 -8.89 -15.14
C ARG A 98 -12.05 -9.07 -16.59
N ASP A 99 -11.95 -7.96 -17.33
CA ASP A 99 -11.55 -7.99 -18.73
C ASP A 99 -10.04 -8.19 -18.94
N ARG A 100 -9.25 -8.31 -17.86
CA ARG A 100 -7.80 -8.56 -17.97
C ARG A 100 -7.51 -10.05 -18.15
N ASN A 101 -6.56 -10.34 -19.03
CA ASN A 101 -6.07 -11.71 -19.25
C ASN A 101 -5.29 -12.28 -18.07
N GLU A 102 -4.68 -11.41 -17.26
CA GLU A 102 -3.92 -11.79 -16.07
C GLU A 102 -4.17 -10.75 -14.99
N LEU A 103 -4.45 -11.23 -13.78
CA LEU A 103 -4.53 -10.45 -12.56
C LEU A 103 -3.55 -11.01 -11.53
N TYR A 104 -3.14 -10.17 -10.60
CA TYR A 104 -2.23 -10.54 -9.52
C TYR A 104 -2.89 -10.23 -8.18
N ARG A 105 -2.80 -11.19 -7.26
CA ARG A 105 -3.25 -11.06 -5.88
C ARG A 105 -2.07 -11.22 -4.94
N PHE A 106 -1.87 -10.24 -4.09
CA PHE A 106 -1.02 -10.34 -2.90
C PHE A 106 -1.93 -10.48 -1.67
N ASP A 107 -1.65 -11.48 -0.84
CA ASP A 107 -2.22 -11.63 0.50
C ASP A 107 -1.14 -11.50 1.56
N GLY A 108 -1.34 -10.64 2.55
CA GLY A 108 -0.39 -10.40 3.62
C GLY A 108 -0.97 -9.55 4.74
N PHE A 109 -0.10 -8.95 5.54
CA PHE A 109 -0.50 -8.21 6.73
C PHE A 109 0.03 -6.78 6.74
N ALA A 110 -0.72 -5.89 7.38
CA ALA A 110 -0.25 -4.59 7.82
C ALA A 110 -0.35 -4.52 9.35
N GLY A 111 0.77 -4.23 10.02
CA GLY A 111 0.95 -4.36 11.47
C GLY A 111 1.78 -5.60 11.84
N ALA A 112 2.95 -5.38 12.42
CA ALA A 112 3.82 -6.46 12.90
C ALA A 112 3.29 -7.13 14.18
N ASP A 113 2.52 -6.42 14.99
CA ASP A 113 1.86 -6.98 16.17
C ASP A 113 0.57 -7.73 15.76
N PRO A 114 0.49 -9.06 15.95
CA PRO A 114 -0.68 -9.85 15.59
C PRO A 114 -1.99 -9.43 16.27
N LYS A 115 -1.93 -8.73 17.40
CA LYS A 115 -3.10 -8.20 18.12
C LYS A 115 -3.80 -7.08 17.34
N TYR A 116 -3.06 -6.35 16.51
CA TYR A 116 -3.52 -5.14 15.83
C TYR A 116 -3.42 -5.22 14.30
N ARG A 117 -2.84 -6.31 13.77
CA ARG A 117 -2.61 -6.44 12.33
C ARG A 117 -3.90 -6.58 11.53
N LEU A 118 -3.92 -6.00 10.35
CA LEU A 118 -4.95 -6.19 9.33
C LEU A 118 -4.50 -7.24 8.33
N LYS A 119 -5.40 -8.16 7.96
CA LYS A 119 -5.22 -9.00 6.77
C LYS A 119 -5.55 -8.18 5.52
N VAL A 120 -4.60 -8.00 4.63
CA VAL A 120 -4.71 -7.16 3.43
C VAL A 120 -4.58 -8.02 2.18
N SER A 121 -5.57 -7.93 1.29
CA SER A 121 -5.47 -8.42 -0.08
C SER A 121 -5.32 -7.24 -1.04
N VAL A 122 -4.33 -7.30 -1.93
CA VAL A 122 -4.18 -6.38 -3.06
C VAL A 122 -4.43 -7.14 -4.34
N VAL A 123 -5.40 -6.70 -5.13
CA VAL A 123 -5.64 -7.20 -6.48
C VAL A 123 -5.31 -6.13 -7.50
N THR A 124 -4.50 -6.48 -8.49
CA THR A 124 -3.98 -5.53 -9.48
C THR A 124 -3.83 -6.16 -10.86
N GLU A 125 -3.92 -5.32 -11.89
CA GLU A 125 -3.69 -5.71 -13.29
C GLU A 125 -2.20 -5.71 -13.70
N GLU A 126 -1.28 -5.23 -12.84
CA GLU A 126 0.16 -5.18 -13.13
C GLU A 126 0.97 -6.03 -12.15
N ALA A 127 1.91 -6.80 -12.67
CA ALA A 127 2.76 -7.69 -11.87
C ALA A 127 3.63 -6.88 -10.90
N TRP A 128 4.17 -5.74 -11.33
CA TRP A 128 5.06 -4.95 -10.49
C TRP A 128 4.34 -4.29 -9.30
N HIS A 129 3.03 -4.00 -9.39
CA HIS A 129 2.26 -3.52 -8.23
C HIS A 129 2.07 -4.61 -7.18
N SER A 130 1.91 -5.87 -7.62
CA SER A 130 1.90 -7.02 -6.71
C SER A 130 3.29 -7.25 -6.08
N LEU A 131 4.36 -7.05 -6.85
CA LEU A 131 5.73 -7.05 -6.32
C LEU A 131 5.93 -5.94 -5.28
N PHE A 132 5.48 -4.72 -5.58
CA PHE A 132 5.52 -3.62 -4.62
C PHE A 132 4.82 -3.99 -3.31
N ALA A 133 3.61 -4.54 -3.38
CA ALA A 133 2.88 -5.00 -2.21
C ALA A 133 3.68 -6.06 -1.42
N ALA A 134 4.30 -7.03 -2.09
CA ALA A 134 5.14 -8.05 -1.47
C ALA A 134 6.43 -7.49 -0.86
N THR A 135 6.98 -6.39 -1.39
CA THR A 135 8.14 -5.71 -0.80
C THR A 135 7.78 -4.79 0.37
N LEU A 136 6.51 -4.37 0.47
CA LEU A 136 6.08 -3.34 1.40
C LEU A 136 5.32 -3.89 2.60
N PHE A 137 4.34 -4.75 2.36
CA PHE A 137 3.53 -5.36 3.41
C PHE A 137 4.23 -6.60 3.96
N ILE A 138 3.77 -7.08 5.11
CA ILE A 138 4.28 -8.30 5.72
C ILE A 138 3.69 -9.49 4.95
N ASN A 139 4.55 -10.33 4.37
CA ASN A 139 4.09 -11.46 3.58
C ASN A 139 3.40 -12.51 4.46
N ALA A 140 2.27 -13.04 4.00
CA ALA A 140 1.68 -14.23 4.61
C ALA A 140 2.59 -15.44 4.45
N SER A 141 2.69 -16.28 5.47
CA SER A 141 3.34 -17.59 5.34
C SER A 141 2.50 -18.54 4.47
N ASP A 142 3.10 -19.62 3.97
CA ASP A 142 2.36 -20.65 3.24
C ASP A 142 1.21 -21.25 4.09
N GLU A 143 1.39 -21.30 5.41
CA GLU A 143 0.37 -21.75 6.36
C GLU A 143 -0.79 -20.73 6.50
N ASP A 144 -0.47 -19.42 6.54
CA ASP A 144 -1.47 -18.35 6.59
C ASP A 144 -2.25 -18.21 5.27
N ALA A 145 -1.63 -18.54 4.14
CA ALA A 145 -2.21 -18.38 2.81
C ALA A 145 -3.39 -19.33 2.56
N ALA A 146 -3.42 -20.49 3.23
CA ALA A 146 -4.50 -21.45 3.11
C ALA A 146 -5.80 -20.90 3.74
N GLY A 147 -6.76 -20.49 2.90
CA GLY A 147 -8.02 -19.91 3.39
C GLY A 147 -7.89 -18.47 3.87
N PHE A 148 -6.98 -17.69 3.28
CA PHE A 148 -6.78 -16.29 3.61
C PHE A 148 -8.04 -15.44 3.36
N GLU A 149 -8.72 -15.05 4.44
CA GLU A 149 -9.85 -14.12 4.43
C GLU A 149 -9.37 -12.70 4.80
N PRO A 150 -9.34 -11.74 3.85
CA PRO A 150 -8.87 -10.39 4.11
C PRO A 150 -9.85 -9.56 4.94
N ASP A 151 -9.30 -8.74 5.85
CA ASP A 151 -10.03 -7.65 6.48
C ASP A 151 -10.26 -6.53 5.45
N TRP A 152 -9.20 -6.22 4.69
CA TRP A 152 -9.13 -5.13 3.73
C TRP A 152 -8.78 -5.62 2.33
N VAL A 153 -9.48 -5.09 1.32
CA VAL A 153 -9.21 -5.40 -0.09
C VAL A 153 -8.89 -4.12 -0.86
N ILE A 154 -7.79 -4.13 -1.61
CA ILE A 154 -7.43 -3.08 -2.57
C ILE A 154 -7.68 -3.60 -3.98
N TYR A 155 -8.51 -2.91 -4.76
CA TYR A 155 -8.66 -3.11 -6.20
C TYR A 155 -7.89 -2.02 -6.94
N ASN A 156 -6.77 -2.40 -7.54
CA ASN A 156 -5.88 -1.50 -8.25
C ASN A 156 -6.03 -1.68 -9.77
N ALA A 157 -6.97 -0.92 -10.34
CA ALA A 157 -7.19 -0.77 -11.78
C ALA A 157 -6.45 0.49 -12.29
N CYS A 158 -5.14 0.56 -12.01
CA CYS A 158 -4.31 1.73 -12.27
C CYS A 158 -4.35 2.24 -13.72
N ASN A 159 -4.62 1.37 -14.71
CA ASN A 159 -4.66 1.75 -16.11
C ASN A 159 -6.03 2.27 -16.57
N LEU A 160 -7.07 2.12 -15.74
CA LEU A 160 -8.41 2.60 -16.03
C LEU A 160 -8.55 4.10 -15.70
N LYS A 161 -8.62 4.94 -16.73
CA LYS A 161 -8.99 6.35 -16.56
C LYS A 161 -10.51 6.50 -16.53
N ILE A 162 -10.98 7.48 -15.76
CA ILE A 162 -12.40 7.82 -15.67
C ILE A 162 -12.74 8.79 -16.82
N ASP A 163 -13.50 8.33 -17.80
CA ASP A 163 -13.83 9.12 -19.00
C ASP A 163 -14.77 10.31 -18.70
N ASP A 164 -15.75 10.11 -17.81
CA ASP A 164 -16.69 11.15 -17.35
C ASP A 164 -16.63 11.30 -15.81
N PRO A 165 -15.65 12.05 -15.28
CA PRO A 165 -15.48 12.26 -13.84
C PRO A 165 -16.73 12.83 -13.15
N ALA A 166 -17.43 13.74 -13.83
CA ALA A 166 -18.58 14.44 -13.27
C ALA A 166 -19.74 13.48 -12.96
N LYS A 167 -19.91 12.42 -13.76
CA LYS A 167 -20.90 11.35 -13.51
C LYS A 167 -20.74 10.69 -12.14
N TYR A 168 -19.51 10.61 -11.63
CA TYR A 168 -19.17 9.95 -10.36
C TYR A 168 -18.90 10.95 -9.23
N GLY A 169 -19.14 12.23 -9.45
CA GLY A 169 -18.84 13.28 -8.47
C GLY A 169 -17.34 13.49 -8.21
N VAL A 170 -16.46 13.03 -9.10
CA VAL A 170 -15.01 13.22 -9.03
C VAL A 170 -14.54 14.27 -10.05
N LYS A 171 -13.33 14.79 -9.88
CA LYS A 171 -12.86 15.98 -10.62
C LYS A 171 -12.01 15.65 -11.84
N ASN A 172 -11.24 14.58 -11.77
CA ASN A 172 -10.24 14.22 -12.77
C ASN A 172 -10.49 12.79 -13.27
N GLY A 173 -9.80 12.42 -14.36
CA GLY A 173 -9.82 11.05 -14.90
C GLY A 173 -9.12 9.99 -14.02
N LEU A 174 -8.88 10.29 -12.75
CA LEU A 174 -8.26 9.41 -11.76
C LEU A 174 -8.98 9.60 -10.43
N ALA A 175 -9.06 8.54 -9.63
CA ALA A 175 -9.63 8.59 -8.29
C ALA A 175 -9.03 7.49 -7.41
N VAL A 176 -8.81 7.82 -6.14
CA VAL A 176 -8.53 6.85 -5.08
C VAL A 176 -9.68 6.94 -4.09
N ILE A 177 -10.57 5.96 -4.09
CA ILE A 177 -11.75 5.96 -3.22
C ILE A 177 -11.61 4.87 -2.16
N GLN A 178 -12.03 5.16 -0.94
CA GLN A 178 -11.89 4.26 0.20
C GLN A 178 -13.19 4.18 0.98
N SER A 179 -13.57 2.97 1.40
CA SER A 179 -14.69 2.73 2.31
C SER A 179 -14.18 2.03 3.56
N LEU A 180 -14.35 2.68 4.72
CA LEU A 180 -14.02 2.09 6.03
C LEU A 180 -15.03 1.01 6.43
N GLU A 181 -16.31 1.21 6.13
CA GLU A 181 -17.39 0.27 6.47
C GLU A 181 -17.30 -1.01 5.63
N GLN A 182 -17.06 -0.87 4.33
CA GLN A 182 -16.87 -2.02 3.44
C GLN A 182 -15.45 -2.61 3.52
N ARG A 183 -14.49 -1.87 4.13
CA ARG A 183 -13.06 -2.18 4.19
C ARG A 183 -12.44 -2.43 2.81
N LYS A 184 -12.61 -1.44 1.93
CA LYS A 184 -12.15 -1.50 0.53
C LYS A 184 -11.43 -0.23 0.10
N VAL A 185 -10.50 -0.38 -0.82
CA VAL A 185 -9.81 0.72 -1.53
C VAL A 185 -9.90 0.45 -3.03
N ILE A 186 -10.32 1.43 -3.82
CA ILE A 186 -10.33 1.35 -5.29
C ILE A 186 -9.38 2.42 -5.83
N ILE A 187 -8.43 2.00 -6.67
CA ILE A 187 -7.45 2.87 -7.31
C ILE A 187 -7.70 2.86 -8.82
N LEU A 188 -7.94 4.04 -9.39
CA LEU A 188 -8.26 4.26 -10.80
C LEU A 188 -7.31 5.33 -11.38
N GLY A 189 -6.71 5.04 -12.54
CA GLY A 189 -6.05 6.03 -13.37
C GLY A 189 -4.71 6.56 -12.85
N THR A 190 -4.13 5.93 -11.82
CA THR A 190 -2.81 6.24 -11.29
C THR A 190 -2.00 4.97 -11.06
N ARG A 191 -0.77 4.95 -11.55
CA ARG A 191 0.20 3.86 -11.36
C ARG A 191 1.12 4.09 -10.15
N TYR A 192 0.99 5.22 -9.45
CA TYR A 192 1.83 5.53 -8.28
C TYR A 192 1.55 4.55 -7.12
N ALA A 193 2.54 3.72 -6.79
CA ALA A 193 2.33 2.59 -5.88
C ALA A 193 2.06 3.03 -4.43
N GLY A 194 2.53 4.21 -4.05
CA GLY A 194 2.31 4.79 -2.73
C GLY A 194 0.83 5.00 -2.37
N GLU A 195 -0.10 4.99 -3.33
CA GLU A 195 -1.54 5.03 -3.01
C GLU A 195 -2.01 3.75 -2.31
N MET A 196 -1.42 2.58 -2.62
CA MET A 196 -1.75 1.33 -1.93
C MET A 196 -1.29 1.38 -0.46
N LYS A 197 -0.03 1.78 -0.24
CA LYS A 197 0.57 2.01 1.09
C LYS A 197 -0.30 2.92 1.95
N LYS A 198 -0.49 4.16 1.47
CA LYS A 198 -1.11 5.22 2.25
C LYS A 198 -2.62 5.05 2.45
N SER A 199 -3.28 4.20 1.67
CA SER A 199 -4.68 3.84 1.91
C SER A 199 -4.84 2.86 3.07
N ILE A 200 -3.94 1.88 3.20
CA ILE A 200 -3.95 0.99 4.38
C ILE A 200 -3.51 1.75 5.63
N PHE A 201 -2.50 2.60 5.52
CA PHE A 201 -2.13 3.47 6.65
C PHE A 201 -3.28 4.37 7.10
N TYR A 202 -4.11 4.87 6.16
CA TYR A 202 -5.31 5.62 6.50
C TYR A 202 -6.30 4.79 7.33
N ALA A 203 -6.54 3.53 6.95
CA ALA A 203 -7.38 2.63 7.72
C ALA A 203 -6.83 2.41 9.14
N MET A 204 -5.52 2.18 9.27
CA MET A 204 -4.90 2.01 10.59
C MET A 204 -4.92 3.30 11.43
N ASN A 205 -4.81 4.48 10.82
CA ASN A 205 -4.96 5.74 11.55
C ASN A 205 -6.38 5.95 12.11
N HIS A 206 -7.40 5.35 11.47
CA HIS A 206 -8.77 5.38 11.96
C HIS A 206 -9.00 4.31 13.05
N ASP A 207 -8.57 3.07 12.79
CA ASP A 207 -8.94 1.92 13.64
C ASP A 207 -8.06 1.78 14.90
N LEU A 208 -6.76 2.10 14.84
CA LEU A 208 -5.83 1.92 15.96
C LEU A 208 -6.18 2.77 17.21
N PRO A 209 -6.58 4.05 17.08
CA PRO A 209 -6.98 4.85 18.24
C PRO A 209 -8.12 4.23 19.05
N ASP A 210 -9.12 3.65 18.38
CA ASP A 210 -10.24 2.95 19.04
C ASP A 210 -9.80 1.69 19.80
N MET A 211 -8.65 1.12 19.41
CA MET A 211 -8.00 0.00 20.09
C MET A 211 -6.99 0.44 21.17
N GLY A 212 -6.91 1.75 21.48
CA GLY A 212 -5.96 2.29 22.45
C GLY A 212 -4.51 2.32 21.95
N VAL A 213 -4.30 2.22 20.64
CA VAL A 213 -2.97 2.28 20.00
C VAL A 213 -2.78 3.64 19.35
N PHE A 214 -1.64 4.27 19.55
CA PHE A 214 -1.30 5.54 18.91
C PHE A 214 -0.64 5.29 17.53
N PRO A 215 -1.34 5.56 16.41
CA PRO A 215 -0.74 5.46 15.08
C PRO A 215 0.18 6.65 14.79
N MET A 216 1.32 6.39 14.17
CA MET A 216 2.38 7.37 13.98
C MET A 216 2.93 7.31 12.55
N HIS A 217 3.11 8.49 11.96
CA HIS A 217 3.86 8.67 10.72
C HIS A 217 5.29 9.12 11.06
N CYS A 218 6.13 8.15 11.41
CA CYS A 218 7.50 8.34 11.88
C CYS A 218 8.42 7.22 11.38
N SER A 219 9.73 7.42 11.42
CA SER A 219 10.65 6.28 11.46
C SER A 219 10.91 5.88 12.92
N ALA A 220 11.35 4.64 13.15
CA ALA A 220 11.76 4.18 14.47
C ALA A 220 12.96 3.21 14.38
N ASN A 221 13.82 3.27 15.37
CA ASN A 221 14.95 2.35 15.54
C ASN A 221 15.18 2.02 17.02
N VAL A 222 15.90 0.92 17.28
CA VAL A 222 16.20 0.42 18.62
C VAL A 222 17.70 0.25 18.79
N ASP A 223 18.21 0.51 19.99
CA ASP A 223 19.64 0.34 20.29
C ASP A 223 20.05 -1.13 20.22
N HIS A 224 21.26 -1.43 19.71
CA HIS A 224 21.77 -2.81 19.68
C HIS A 224 21.99 -3.40 21.09
N GLU A 225 22.34 -2.57 22.07
CA GLU A 225 22.70 -3.01 23.42
C GLU A 225 21.55 -2.85 24.42
N ASP A 226 20.56 -2.03 24.09
CA ASP A 226 19.40 -1.75 24.95
C ASP A 226 18.07 -1.81 24.16
N PRO A 227 17.36 -2.95 24.19
CA PRO A 227 16.11 -3.11 23.45
C PRO A 227 14.95 -2.26 24.02
N GLU A 228 15.09 -1.70 25.22
CA GLU A 228 14.10 -0.76 25.78
C GLU A 228 14.33 0.68 25.27
N ASN A 229 15.51 0.97 24.73
CA ASN A 229 15.86 2.28 24.17
C ASN A 229 15.39 2.38 22.72
N VAL A 230 14.09 2.63 22.54
CA VAL A 230 13.47 2.92 21.24
C VAL A 230 13.46 4.43 20.98
N ALA A 231 13.84 4.83 19.77
CA ALA A 231 13.73 6.21 19.31
C ALA A 231 12.73 6.31 18.15
N VAL A 232 11.89 7.36 18.18
CA VAL A 232 10.90 7.67 17.14
C VAL A 232 11.19 9.04 16.53
N PHE A 233 11.11 9.14 15.22
CA PHE A 233 11.46 10.36 14.47
C PHE A 233 10.27 10.83 13.65
N PHE A 234 9.55 11.84 14.15
CA PHE A 234 8.49 12.48 13.39
C PHE A 234 9.04 13.47 12.37
N GLY A 235 8.45 13.49 11.17
CA GLY A 235 8.90 14.37 10.11
C GLY A 235 8.10 14.23 8.83
N LEU A 236 7.94 15.34 8.11
CA LEU A 236 7.32 15.32 6.79
C LEU A 236 8.22 14.60 5.78
N SER A 237 7.64 14.26 4.64
CA SER A 237 8.38 13.57 3.56
C SER A 237 9.58 14.42 3.10
N GLY A 238 10.80 13.89 3.27
CA GLY A 238 12.04 14.59 2.91
C GLY A 238 12.71 15.40 4.02
N THR A 239 12.24 15.31 5.28
CA THR A 239 12.88 16.01 6.43
C THR A 239 13.93 15.17 7.16
N GLY A 240 14.49 14.14 6.51
CA GLY A 240 15.58 13.33 7.06
C GLY A 240 15.18 12.15 7.97
N LYS A 241 13.89 11.78 8.08
CA LYS A 241 13.43 10.63 8.89
C LYS A 241 14.25 9.36 8.62
N THR A 242 14.27 8.94 7.35
CA THR A 242 14.94 7.71 6.90
C THR A 242 16.46 7.78 7.11
N THR A 243 17.07 8.94 6.83
CA THR A 243 18.51 9.14 7.01
C THR A 243 18.91 9.10 8.49
N LEU A 244 18.12 9.71 9.39
CA LEU A 244 18.41 9.74 10.82
C LEU A 244 18.10 8.41 11.52
N SER A 245 17.16 7.61 10.99
CA SER A 245 16.86 6.29 11.55
C SER A 245 17.85 5.21 11.14
N ALA A 246 18.59 5.40 10.04
CA ALA A 246 19.64 4.49 9.57
C ALA A 246 20.98 4.76 10.29
N ASP A 247 21.00 4.55 11.61
CA ASP A 247 22.19 4.66 12.46
C ASP A 247 22.86 3.28 12.56
N PRO A 248 24.17 3.15 12.27
CA PRO A 248 24.86 1.85 12.29
C PRO A 248 24.93 1.17 13.67
N ASN A 249 24.57 1.86 14.76
CA ASN A 249 24.51 1.28 16.11
C ASN A 249 23.09 0.93 16.55
N ARG A 250 22.11 1.04 15.65
CA ARG A 250 20.69 0.85 15.96
C ARG A 250 20.01 0.04 14.86
N ASP A 251 19.21 -0.93 15.27
CA ASP A 251 18.41 -1.73 14.34
C ASP A 251 17.16 -0.93 13.90
N LEU A 252 16.94 -0.84 12.59
CA LEU A 252 15.76 -0.18 12.04
C LEU A 252 14.51 -1.01 12.34
N VAL A 253 13.53 -0.39 13.02
CA VAL A 253 12.20 -0.98 13.22
C VAL A 253 11.33 -0.75 11.99
N GLY A 254 11.36 0.47 11.44
CA GLY A 254 10.68 0.84 10.19
C GLY A 254 10.94 2.31 9.82
N ASP A 255 10.69 2.70 8.57
CA ASP A 255 11.05 4.02 8.05
C ASP A 255 9.93 5.06 7.99
N ASP A 256 8.65 4.67 8.15
CA ASP A 256 7.56 5.60 7.89
C ASP A 256 6.27 5.41 8.72
N GLU A 257 5.83 4.19 9.02
CA GLU A 257 4.51 3.93 9.62
C GLU A 257 4.57 2.97 10.82
N HIS A 258 4.18 3.43 12.01
CA HIS A 258 4.23 2.65 13.24
C HIS A 258 2.95 2.77 14.06
N GLY A 259 2.70 1.79 14.92
CA GLY A 259 1.76 1.88 16.03
C GLY A 259 2.50 1.83 17.37
N TRP A 260 2.00 2.53 18.39
CA TRP A 260 2.49 2.46 19.76
C TRP A 260 1.38 1.95 20.68
N SER A 261 1.53 0.73 21.16
CA SER A 261 0.62 0.05 22.10
C SER A 261 1.23 -0.02 23.51
N ASP A 262 0.52 -0.64 24.45
CA ASP A 262 1.04 -0.95 25.79
C ASP A 262 2.29 -1.86 25.76
N ASP A 263 2.47 -2.63 24.69
CA ASP A 263 3.58 -3.58 24.51
C ASP A 263 4.78 -2.94 23.80
N GLY A 264 4.66 -1.71 23.28
CA GLY A 264 5.74 -0.95 22.65
C GLY A 264 5.41 -0.43 21.25
N VAL A 265 6.45 -0.12 20.48
CA VAL A 265 6.34 0.39 19.11
C VAL A 265 6.48 -0.77 18.12
N PHE A 266 5.55 -0.87 17.16
CA PHE A 266 5.59 -1.87 16.10
C PHE A 266 5.50 -1.22 14.72
N ASN A 267 6.17 -1.81 13.73
CA ASN A 267 6.08 -1.39 12.34
C ASN A 267 4.74 -1.83 11.74
N ILE A 268 4.10 -0.97 10.96
CA ILE A 268 2.93 -1.33 10.17
C ILE A 268 3.33 -2.09 8.90
N GLU A 269 4.55 -1.88 8.43
CA GLU A 269 5.06 -2.38 7.16
C GLU A 269 5.99 -3.60 7.35
N GLY A 270 6.22 -4.33 6.26
CA GLY A 270 7.21 -5.39 6.14
C GLY A 270 8.45 -5.01 5.33
N GLY A 271 8.52 -3.76 4.86
CA GLY A 271 9.66 -3.23 4.11
C GLY A 271 9.70 -1.70 4.15
N CYS A 272 10.43 -1.10 3.21
CA CYS A 272 10.66 0.36 3.16
C CYS A 272 10.34 0.94 1.78
N TYR A 273 9.83 2.18 1.76
CA TYR A 273 9.57 2.93 0.53
C TYR A 273 10.34 4.25 0.53
N ALA A 274 11.66 4.12 0.38
CA ALA A 274 12.62 5.20 0.53
C ALA A 274 12.74 6.08 -0.72
N LYS A 275 13.02 7.37 -0.50
CA LYS A 275 13.35 8.30 -1.58
C LYS A 275 14.77 8.05 -2.09
N CYS A 276 14.92 7.95 -3.40
CA CYS A 276 16.22 7.72 -4.05
C CYS A 276 16.84 8.98 -4.69
N ILE A 277 16.21 10.16 -4.56
CA ILE A 277 16.77 11.40 -5.12
C ILE A 277 18.08 11.75 -4.41
N ASN A 278 19.14 11.97 -5.18
CA ASN A 278 20.51 12.20 -4.69
C ASN A 278 21.08 11.07 -3.80
N LEU A 279 20.52 9.87 -3.89
CA LEU A 279 21.03 8.71 -3.14
C LEU A 279 22.48 8.44 -3.55
N SER A 280 23.34 8.25 -2.55
CA SER A 280 24.74 7.86 -2.74
C SER A 280 25.10 6.72 -1.81
N LYS A 281 26.05 5.89 -2.24
CA LYS A 281 26.54 4.79 -1.39
C LYS A 281 27.23 5.31 -0.14
N GLU A 282 27.88 6.47 -0.24
CA GLU A 282 28.58 7.11 0.87
C GLU A 282 27.63 7.74 1.88
N GLY A 283 26.52 8.33 1.42
CA GLY A 283 25.52 8.99 2.26
C GLY A 283 24.58 8.01 2.96
N GLU A 284 24.06 7.03 2.22
CA GLU A 284 23.05 6.08 2.71
C GLU A 284 23.40 4.64 2.29
N PRO A 285 24.48 4.03 2.82
CA PRO A 285 24.99 2.75 2.38
C PRO A 285 23.97 1.61 2.52
N GLU A 286 23.14 1.62 3.57
CA GLU A 286 22.13 0.58 3.80
C GLU A 286 21.04 0.59 2.73
N ILE A 287 20.48 1.78 2.44
CA ILE A 287 19.49 1.96 1.38
C ILE A 287 20.11 1.60 0.03
N TRP A 288 21.32 2.08 -0.25
CA TRP A 288 22.04 1.76 -1.50
C TRP A 288 22.21 0.25 -1.69
N ASN A 289 22.65 -0.46 -0.66
CA ASN A 289 22.90 -1.91 -0.71
C ASN A 289 21.60 -2.73 -0.73
N ALA A 290 20.49 -2.19 -0.22
CA ALA A 290 19.17 -2.80 -0.29
C ALA A 290 18.59 -2.80 -1.72
N ILE A 291 19.08 -1.94 -2.61
CA ILE A 291 18.65 -1.91 -4.02
C ILE A 291 19.38 -3.01 -4.80
N ARG A 292 18.69 -4.12 -5.02
CA ARG A 292 19.17 -5.30 -5.75
C ARG A 292 17.99 -6.03 -6.39
N PHE A 293 18.24 -7.21 -6.96
CA PHE A 293 17.16 -8.05 -7.44
C PHE A 293 16.09 -8.29 -6.36
N GLY A 294 14.83 -8.11 -6.75
CA GLY A 294 13.66 -8.15 -5.88
C GLY A 294 13.21 -6.78 -5.34
N SER A 295 14.04 -5.75 -5.45
CA SER A 295 13.64 -4.36 -5.16
C SER A 295 12.94 -3.72 -6.36
N VAL A 296 12.06 -2.75 -6.08
CA VAL A 296 11.42 -1.90 -7.09
C VAL A 296 12.00 -0.49 -7.02
N LEU A 297 12.47 0.03 -8.15
CA LEU A 297 12.80 1.44 -8.35
C LEU A 297 11.64 2.10 -9.09
N GLU A 298 11.10 3.18 -8.53
CA GLU A 298 9.99 3.91 -9.14
C GLU A 298 10.50 5.24 -9.72
N ASN A 299 10.30 5.45 -11.03
CA ASN A 299 10.63 6.68 -11.76
C ASN A 299 12.13 7.09 -11.76
N VAL A 300 13.04 6.14 -11.50
CA VAL A 300 14.50 6.41 -11.53
C VAL A 300 15.00 6.39 -12.97
N VAL A 301 15.77 7.41 -13.36
CA VAL A 301 16.45 7.44 -14.65
C VAL A 301 17.58 6.41 -14.66
N LEU A 302 17.52 5.46 -15.58
CA LEU A 302 18.62 4.52 -15.83
C LEU A 302 19.59 5.14 -16.85
N GLY A 303 20.89 5.04 -16.55
CA GLY A 303 21.99 5.48 -17.42
C GLY A 303 22.60 4.36 -18.23
#